data_AF-A0A922VJ57-F1
#
_entry.id   AF-A0A922VJ57-F1
#
_cell.length_a   1.000
_cell.length_b   1.000
_cell.length_c   1.000
_cell.angle_alpha   90.00
_cell.angle_beta   90.00
_cell.angle_gamma   90.00
#
_symmetry.space_group_name_H-M   'P 1'
#
loop_
_entity.id
_entity.type
_entity.pdbx_description
1 polymer ?
#
loop_
_entity_poly.entity_id
_entity_poly.type
_entity_poly.pdbx_seq_one_letter_code
_entity_poly.pdbx_strand_id
1 'polypeptide(L)'
;LIWDARKARAKADGATIDWVVLRNRVQHIEARNMRRVSDALTQLAKRVGFRVIPGLGERVVYRELFPSGLTLIDSRDFGQMGISHVAARQELREMMAALGLSEPALPLFA
;
A
#
# COMPACT_ATOMS: atom_id res chain seq x y z
N LEU A 1 -17.71 11.44 -5.68
CA LEU A 1 -17.43 9.99 -5.50
C LEU A 1 -16.31 9.57 -6.47
N ILE A 2 -15.66 8.41 -6.30
CA ILE A 2 -14.58 7.94 -7.21
C ILE A 2 -14.98 7.92 -8.68
N TRP A 3 -16.27 7.70 -8.96
CA TRP A 3 -16.84 7.75 -10.30
C TRP A 3 -16.69 9.14 -10.95
N ASP A 4 -16.99 10.20 -10.19
CA ASP A 4 -16.87 11.58 -10.67
C ASP A 4 -15.41 11.93 -10.95
N ALA A 5 -14.48 11.46 -10.10
CA ALA A 5 -13.05 11.63 -10.30
C ALA A 5 -12.57 10.91 -11.57
N ARG A 6 -13.03 9.68 -11.81
CA ARG A 6 -12.72 8.94 -13.05
C ARG A 6 -13.25 9.66 -14.29
N LYS A 7 -14.48 10.16 -14.23
CA LYS A 7 -15.09 10.92 -15.34
C LYS A 7 -14.34 12.23 -15.60
N ALA A 8 -13.94 12.93 -14.54
CA ALA A 8 -13.17 14.17 -14.66
C ALA A 8 -11.79 13.92 -15.27
N ARG A 9 -11.08 12.88 -14.83
CA ARG A 9 -9.77 12.52 -15.40
C ARG A 9 -9.88 12.08 -16.86
N ALA A 10 -10.81 11.18 -17.18
CA ALA A 10 -11.05 10.75 -18.56
C ALA A 10 -11.35 11.93 -19.51
N LYS A 11 -12.01 12.99 -19.01
CA LYS A 11 -12.23 14.22 -19.78
C LYS A 11 -10.97 15.07 -19.96
N ALA A 12 -10.04 15.04 -19.00
CA ALA A 12 -8.85 15.87 -18.98
C ALA A 12 -7.67 15.25 -19.76
N ASP A 13 -7.37 13.97 -19.54
CA ASP A 13 -6.19 13.29 -20.11
C ASP A 13 -6.52 11.98 -20.82
N GLY A 14 -7.80 11.57 -20.87
CA GLY A 14 -8.22 10.29 -21.47
C GLY A 14 -7.81 9.05 -20.65
N ALA A 15 -7.09 9.22 -19.55
CA ALA A 15 -6.64 8.14 -18.70
C ALA A 15 -7.67 7.78 -17.62
N THR A 16 -7.54 6.58 -17.07
CA THR A 16 -8.33 6.14 -15.92
C THR A 16 -7.56 6.32 -14.61
N ILE A 17 -8.28 6.47 -13.51
CA ILE A 17 -7.70 6.46 -12.17
C ILE A 17 -7.54 5.00 -11.74
N ASP A 18 -6.28 4.58 -11.53
CA ASP A 18 -5.99 3.36 -10.80
C ASP A 18 -6.41 3.52 -9.34
N TRP A 19 -7.39 2.73 -8.91
CA TRP A 19 -7.89 2.76 -7.55
C TRP A 19 -7.44 1.51 -6.81
N VAL A 20 -6.60 1.73 -5.80
CA VAL A 20 -5.99 0.66 -5.02
C VAL A 20 -6.56 0.68 -3.60
N VAL A 21 -6.93 -0.50 -3.11
CA VAL A 21 -7.40 -0.71 -1.73
C VAL A 21 -6.37 -1.57 -1.01
N LEU A 22 -5.84 -1.05 0.09
CA LEU A 22 -4.88 -1.76 0.92
C LEU A 22 -5.59 -2.53 2.03
N ARG A 23 -5.23 -3.81 2.19
CA ARG A 23 -5.76 -4.62 3.29
C ARG A 23 -4.77 -4.62 4.46
N ASN A 24 -5.02 -3.74 5.44
CA ASN A 24 -4.24 -3.65 6.67
C ASN A 24 -4.74 -4.64 7.75
N ARG A 25 -3.93 -4.86 8.80
CA ARG A 25 -4.31 -5.65 10.00
C ARG A 25 -4.65 -7.12 9.73
N VAL A 26 -3.96 -7.77 8.80
CA VAL A 26 -4.12 -9.21 8.53
C VAL A 26 -3.36 -9.99 9.59
N GLN A 27 -4.05 -10.73 10.45
CA GLN A 27 -3.38 -11.64 11.39
C GLN A 27 -2.69 -12.78 10.62
N HIS A 28 -1.57 -13.29 11.13
CA HIS A 28 -0.86 -14.41 10.51
C HIS A 28 -1.67 -15.71 10.50
N ILE A 29 -2.64 -15.86 11.43
CA ILE A 29 -3.53 -17.01 11.47
C ILE A 29 -4.77 -16.70 10.63
N GLU A 30 -4.95 -17.46 9.56
CA GLU A 30 -6.05 -17.27 8.64
C GLU A 30 -7.37 -17.80 9.22
N ALA A 31 -8.13 -16.92 9.88
CA ALA A 31 -9.46 -17.25 10.38
C ALA A 31 -10.49 -17.34 9.24
N ARG A 32 -11.56 -18.12 9.42
CA ARG A 32 -12.68 -18.24 8.46
C ARG A 32 -13.25 -16.88 8.04
N ASN A 33 -13.31 -15.93 8.97
CA ASN A 33 -13.78 -14.58 8.69
C ASN A 33 -12.84 -13.81 7.76
N MET A 34 -11.53 -14.01 7.86
CA MET A 34 -10.55 -13.33 6.99
C MET A 34 -10.70 -13.78 5.55
N ARG A 35 -10.90 -15.09 5.31
CA ARG A 35 -11.22 -15.61 3.97
C ARG A 35 -12.50 -14.98 3.42
N ARG A 36 -13.57 -14.99 4.21
CA ARG A 36 -14.86 -14.39 3.82
C ARG A 36 -14.74 -12.90 3.45
N VAL A 37 -13.97 -12.13 4.21
CA VAL A 37 -13.71 -10.71 3.89
C VAL A 37 -12.90 -10.57 2.62
N SER A 38 -11.87 -11.41 2.42
CA SER A 38 -11.06 -11.42 1.20
C SER A 38 -11.90 -11.72 -0.04
N ASP A 39 -12.78 -12.72 0.05
CA ASP A 39 -13.69 -13.09 -1.04
C ASP A 39 -14.67 -11.96 -1.35
N ALA A 40 -15.28 -11.36 -0.33
CA ALA A 40 -16.19 -10.23 -0.49
C ALA A 40 -15.50 -9.03 -1.15
N LEU A 41 -14.29 -8.69 -0.72
CA LEU A 41 -13.48 -7.63 -1.34
C LEU A 41 -13.16 -7.95 -2.80
N THR A 42 -12.88 -9.21 -3.13
CA THR A 42 -12.59 -9.65 -4.50
C THR A 42 -13.81 -9.54 -5.40
N GLN A 43 -15.01 -9.87 -4.90
CA GLN A 43 -16.25 -9.67 -5.65
C GLN A 43 -16.57 -8.18 -5.85
N LEU A 44 -16.36 -7.37 -4.81
CA LEU A 44 -16.59 -5.93 -4.88
C LEU A 44 -15.62 -5.23 -5.84
N ALA A 45 -14.35 -5.65 -5.84
CA ALA A 45 -13.32 -5.16 -6.73
C ALA A 45 -13.75 -5.24 -8.21
N LYS A 46 -14.37 -6.35 -8.64
CA LYS A 46 -14.87 -6.53 -10.01
C LYS A 46 -15.99 -5.56 -10.37
N ARG A 47 -16.90 -5.30 -9.42
CA ARG A 47 -18.07 -4.43 -9.66
C ARG A 47 -17.74 -2.94 -9.59
N VAL A 48 -16.81 -2.57 -8.72
CA VAL A 48 -16.47 -1.17 -8.43
C VAL A 48 -15.21 -0.71 -9.19
N GLY A 49 -14.37 -1.66 -9.61
CA GLY A 49 -13.18 -1.42 -10.42
C GLY A 49 -11.97 -0.95 -9.63
N PHE A 50 -11.80 -1.39 -8.38
CA PHE A 50 -10.53 -1.23 -7.65
C PHE A 50 -9.77 -2.55 -7.62
N ARG A 51 -8.48 -2.49 -7.33
CA ARG A 51 -7.65 -3.67 -7.05
C ARG A 51 -7.20 -3.68 -5.60
N VAL A 52 -7.10 -4.88 -5.02
CA VAL A 52 -6.68 -5.06 -3.64
C VAL A 52 -5.21 -5.44 -3.61
N ILE A 53 -4.43 -4.80 -2.73
CA ILE A 53 -3.01 -5.11 -2.52
C ILE A 53 -2.73 -5.42 -1.04
N PRO A 54 -1.62 -6.13 -0.72
CA PRO A 54 -1.17 -6.25 0.65
C PRO A 54 -0.96 -4.87 1.29
N GLY A 55 -1.42 -4.73 2.52
CA GLY A 55 -1.19 -3.56 3.34
C GLY A 55 -0.02 -3.73 4.31
N LEU A 56 0.05 -2.84 5.29
CA LEU A 56 1.06 -2.88 6.34
C LEU A 56 0.47 -3.47 7.63
N GLY A 57 1.29 -4.25 8.34
CA GLY A 57 0.96 -4.71 9.69
C GLY A 57 1.02 -3.57 10.71
N GLU A 58 0.33 -3.73 11.83
CA GLU A 58 0.44 -2.76 12.93
C GLU A 58 1.69 -3.03 13.74
N ARG A 59 2.59 -2.04 13.82
CA ARG A 59 3.88 -2.20 14.49
C ARG A 59 4.27 -0.92 15.23
N VAL A 60 4.95 -1.08 16.36
CA VAL A 60 5.41 0.03 17.21
C VAL A 60 6.44 0.89 16.49
N VAL A 61 7.26 0.30 15.61
CA VAL A 61 8.28 0.99 14.80
C VAL A 61 7.76 2.24 14.11
N TYR A 62 6.54 2.23 13.55
CA TYR A 62 6.00 3.40 12.85
C TYR A 62 5.80 4.60 13.80
N ARG A 63 5.49 4.34 15.07
CA ARG A 63 5.35 5.38 16.11
C ARG A 63 6.69 5.83 16.65
N GLU A 64 7.68 4.95 16.70
CA GLU A 64 9.04 5.28 17.14
C GLU A 64 9.78 6.17 16.13
N LEU A 65 9.55 5.94 14.83
CA LEU A 65 10.16 6.73 13.75
C LEU A 65 9.48 8.10 13.55
N PHE A 66 8.21 8.24 13.95
CA PHE A 66 7.40 9.43 13.70
C PHE A 66 7.99 10.74 14.27
N PRO A 67 8.47 10.82 15.52
CA PRO A 67 9.04 12.05 16.08
C PRO A 67 10.26 12.57 15.31
N SER A 68 11.03 11.66 14.69
CA SER A 68 12.22 11.97 13.92
C SER A 68 11.92 12.20 12.43
N GLY A 69 10.67 12.05 12.00
CA GLY A 69 10.28 12.15 10.59
C GLY A 69 10.87 11.04 9.71
N LEU A 70 11.24 9.90 10.28
CA LEU A 70 11.87 8.79 9.57
C LEU A 70 10.84 7.77 9.07
N THR A 71 11.23 7.01 8.05
CA THR A 71 10.45 5.89 7.49
C THR A 71 11.28 4.60 7.53
N LEU A 72 10.66 3.46 7.24
CA LEU A 72 11.35 2.16 7.15
C LEU A 72 12.40 2.08 6.03
N ILE A 73 12.37 3.03 5.10
CA ILE A 73 13.33 3.11 3.99
C ILE A 73 14.66 3.70 4.48
N ASP A 74 14.62 4.55 5.51
CA ASP A 74 15.74 5.31 6.07
C ASP A 74 16.59 4.46 7.03
N SER A 75 16.82 3.19 6.69
CA SER A 75 17.45 2.19 7.56
C SER A 75 18.90 2.47 7.93
N ARG A 76 19.49 3.54 7.39
CA ARG A 76 20.82 4.03 7.75
C ARG A 76 20.77 5.07 8.87
N ASP A 77 19.61 5.69 9.09
CA ASP A 77 19.42 6.85 9.96
C ASP A 77 18.75 6.49 11.30
N PHE A 78 18.10 5.32 11.38
CA PHE A 78 17.69 4.72 12.66
C PHE A 78 18.60 3.55 13.03
N GLY A 79 18.93 3.43 14.33
CA GLY A 79 19.96 2.54 14.87
C GLY A 79 19.72 1.04 14.70
N GLN A 80 19.62 0.28 15.81
CA GLN A 80 19.58 -1.19 15.71
C GLN A 80 18.28 -1.71 15.07
N MET A 81 18.40 -2.48 13.98
CA MET A 81 17.29 -3.20 13.36
C MET A 81 16.95 -4.48 14.14
N GLY A 82 15.87 -4.44 14.92
CA GLY A 82 15.21 -5.66 15.42
C GLY A 82 14.41 -6.41 14.34
N ILE A 83 14.05 -7.67 14.60
CA ILE A 83 13.31 -8.57 13.68
C ILE A 83 12.01 -7.93 13.15
N SER A 84 11.31 -7.14 13.97
CA SER A 84 10.08 -6.44 13.56
C SER A 84 10.31 -5.44 12.42
N HIS A 85 11.48 -4.79 12.37
CA HIS A 85 11.86 -3.86 11.30
C HIS A 85 12.02 -4.58 9.96
N VAL A 86 12.63 -5.77 9.99
CA VAL A 86 12.85 -6.58 8.79
C VAL A 86 11.52 -7.01 8.18
N ALA A 87 10.60 -7.51 9.00
CA ALA A 87 9.26 -7.88 8.55
C ALA A 87 8.47 -6.67 8.01
N ALA A 88 8.55 -5.52 8.68
CA ALA A 88 7.89 -4.29 8.23
C ALA A 88 8.44 -3.81 6.87
N ARG A 89 9.76 -3.88 6.66
CA ARG A 89 10.39 -3.59 5.36
C ARG A 89 9.92 -4.55 4.28
N GLN A 90 9.78 -5.84 4.61
CA GLN A 90 9.30 -6.82 3.65
C GLN A 90 7.86 -6.54 3.21
N GLU A 91 6.96 -6.25 4.16
CA GLU A 91 5.58 -5.81 3.88
C GLU A 91 5.55 -4.56 3.00
N LEU A 92 6.41 -3.57 3.30
CA LEU A 92 6.54 -2.36 2.49
C LEU A 92 7.00 -2.66 1.06
N ARG A 93 7.97 -3.56 0.87
CA ARG A 93 8.44 -3.95 -0.47
C ARG A 93 7.34 -4.65 -1.27
N GLU A 94 6.59 -5.55 -0.64
CA GLU A 94 5.47 -6.24 -1.28
C GLU A 94 4.35 -5.26 -1.67
N MET A 95 4.03 -4.32 -0.79
CA MET A 95 3.08 -3.25 -1.07
C MET A 95 3.54 -2.38 -2.26
N MET A 96 4.80 -1.93 -2.25
CA MET A 96 5.35 -1.08 -3.32
C MET A 96 5.42 -1.81 -4.66
N ALA A 97 5.82 -3.09 -4.66
CA ALA A 97 5.81 -3.91 -5.87
C ALA A 97 4.39 -4.09 -6.41
N ALA A 98 3.42 -4.32 -5.52
CA ALA A 98 2.02 -4.47 -5.90
C ALA A 98 1.41 -3.17 -6.44
N LEU A 99 1.92 -1.98 -6.08
CA LEU A 99 1.43 -0.72 -6.63
C LEU A 99 1.72 -0.58 -8.14
N GLY A 100 2.71 -1.29 -8.68
CA GLY A 100 3.02 -1.22 -10.12
C GLY A 100 3.34 0.20 -10.59
N LEU A 101 3.99 0.99 -9.73
CA LEU A 101 4.39 2.35 -10.05
C LEU A 101 5.43 2.30 -11.17
N SER A 102 5.22 3.11 -12.21
CA SER A 102 6.27 3.34 -13.21
C SER A 102 7.51 3.89 -12.54
N GLU A 103 8.69 3.57 -13.08
CA GLU A 103 9.92 4.21 -12.63
C GLU A 103 9.70 5.73 -12.61
N PRO A 104 10.10 6.41 -11.52
CA PRO A 104 10.00 7.85 -11.49
C PRO A 104 10.73 8.37 -12.73
N ALA A 105 10.04 9.19 -13.53
CA ALA A 105 10.71 9.94 -14.58
C ALA A 105 11.87 10.64 -13.89
N LEU A 106 13.11 10.26 -14.26
CA LEU A 106 14.32 10.87 -13.70
C LEU A 106 14.10 12.38 -13.68
N PRO A 107 14.33 13.07 -12.55
CA PRO A 107 14.18 14.51 -12.53
C PRO A 107 15.01 15.10 -13.68
N LEU A 108 14.41 15.99 -14.45
CA LEU A 108 14.98 16.67 -15.62
C LEU A 108 16.18 17.58 -15.30
N PHE A 109 16.80 17.42 -14.13
CA PHE A 109 17.93 18.19 -13.67
C PHE A 109 19.04 17.23 -13.26
N ALA A 110 19.85 16.89 -14.27
CA ALA A 110 21.26 16.55 -14.11
C ALA A 110 22.10 17.84 -14.15
#